data_AF-A0A376SAP0-F1
#
_entry.id   AF-A0A376SAP0-F1
#
_cell.length_a   1.000
_cell.length_b   1.000
_cell.length_c   1.000
_cell.angle_alpha   90.00
_cell.angle_beta   90.00
_cell.angle_gamma   90.00
#
_symmetry.space_group_name_H-M   'P 1'
#
loop_
_entity.id
_entity.type
_entity.pdbx_description
1 polymer ?
#
loop_
_entity_poly.entity_id
_entity_poly.type
_entity_poly.pdbx_seq_one_letter_code
_entity_poly.pdbx_strand_id
1 'polypeptide(L)'
;MSNLTGTDKSVILLMTIGEDRAAEVFKHLSQREVQTLSAAMANVTQISNKQLTDVLAEFEQEAETVCRTEYQRQRLSAFGIGQSSG
;
A
#
# COMPACT_ATOMS: atom_id res chain seq x y z
N MET A 1 -3.99 18.52 4.66
CA MET A 1 -3.97 17.05 4.62
C MET A 1 -4.36 16.56 5.99
N SER A 2 -5.26 15.58 6.08
CA SER A 2 -5.63 14.95 7.34
C SER A 2 -4.37 14.31 7.95
N ASN A 3 -4.07 14.56 9.22
CA ASN A 3 -2.91 13.96 9.92
C ASN A 3 -3.17 12.46 10.19
N LEU A 4 -3.25 11.66 9.13
CA LEU A 4 -3.41 10.21 9.20
C LEU A 4 -2.04 9.55 9.23
N THR A 5 -1.83 8.65 10.18
CA THR A 5 -0.64 7.82 10.22
C THR A 5 -0.68 6.77 9.10
N GLY A 6 0.45 6.19 8.74
CA GLY A 6 0.48 5.08 7.78
C GLY A 6 -0.44 3.93 8.19
N THR A 7 -0.53 3.64 9.49
CA THR A 7 -1.46 2.65 10.04
C THR A 7 -2.91 3.02 9.77
N ASP A 8 -3.30 4.28 10.01
CA ASP A 8 -4.67 4.74 9.75
C ASP A 8 -5.03 4.62 8.26
N LYS A 9 -4.10 4.98 7.37
CA LYS A 9 -4.29 4.84 5.92
C LYS A 9 -4.45 3.38 5.52
N SER A 10 -3.62 2.49 6.05
CA SER A 10 -3.73 1.04 5.82
C SER A 10 -5.08 0.49 6.27
N VAL A 11 -5.57 0.91 7.44
CA VAL A 11 -6.90 0.51 7.93
C VAL A 11 -8.01 0.99 7.01
N ILE A 12 -7.97 2.26 6.57
CA ILE A 12 -8.96 2.82 5.63
C ILE A 12 -8.97 2.02 4.32
N LEU A 13 -7.81 1.68 3.77
CA LEU A 13 -7.70 0.86 2.55
C LEU A 13 -8.29 -0.54 2.76
N LEU A 14 -7.94 -1.20 3.86
CA LEU A 14 -8.43 -2.55 4.20
C LEU A 14 -9.96 -2.57 4.38
N MET A 15 -10.53 -1.55 5.02
CA MET A 15 -11.99 -1.41 5.15
C MET A 15 -12.69 -1.18 3.81
N THR A 16 -12.00 -0.54 2.85
CA THR A 16 -12.56 -0.23 1.52
C THR A 16 -12.66 -1.46 0.62
N ILE A 17 -11.69 -2.37 0.71
CA ILE A 17 -11.65 -3.60 -0.11
C ILE A 17 -12.54 -4.73 0.43
N GLY A 18 -13.03 -4.60 1.66
CA GLY A 18 -13.91 -5.55 2.33
C GLY A 18 -13.16 -6.69 3.03
N GLU A 19 -13.90 -7.42 3.87
CA GLU A 19 -13.37 -8.42 4.81
C GLU A 19 -12.62 -9.56 4.11
N ASP A 20 -13.19 -10.15 3.05
CA ASP A 20 -12.58 -11.29 2.35
C ASP A 20 -11.19 -10.95 1.77
N ARG A 21 -11.07 -9.76 1.17
CA ARG A 21 -9.80 -9.32 0.57
C ARG A 21 -8.81 -8.87 1.64
N ALA A 22 -9.29 -8.21 2.69
CA ALA A 22 -8.45 -7.86 3.82
C ALA A 22 -7.88 -9.12 4.50
N ALA A 23 -8.66 -10.18 4.66
CA ALA A 23 -8.20 -11.45 5.22
C ALA A 23 -7.03 -12.05 4.41
N GLU A 24 -7.04 -11.92 3.09
CA GLU A 24 -5.91 -12.34 2.25
C GLU A 24 -4.65 -11.50 2.52
N VAL A 25 -4.78 -10.18 2.66
CA VAL A 25 -3.67 -9.29 3.01
C VAL A 25 -3.06 -9.69 4.36
N PHE A 26 -3.88 -10.00 5.35
CA PHE A 26 -3.42 -10.37 6.69
C PHE A 26 -2.56 -11.64 6.71
N LYS A 27 -2.75 -12.57 5.77
CA LYS A 27 -1.93 -13.79 5.65
C LYS A 27 -0.46 -13.48 5.32
N HIS A 28 -0.18 -12.31 4.76
CA HIS A 28 1.16 -11.87 4.38
C HIS A 28 1.85 -11.04 5.47
N LEU A 29 1.17 -10.75 6.59
CA LEU A 29 1.68 -9.90 7.65
C LEU A 29 2.26 -10.72 8.81
N SER A 30 3.23 -10.14 9.50
CA SER A 30 3.71 -10.70 10.76
C SER A 30 2.67 -10.55 11.87
N GLN A 31 2.79 -11.36 12.93
CA GLN A 31 1.88 -11.30 14.09
C GLN A 31 1.79 -9.89 14.71
N ARG A 32 2.91 -9.16 14.75
CA ARG A 32 2.97 -7.80 15.30
C ARG A 32 2.21 -6.79 14.44
N GLU A 33 2.31 -6.92 13.12
CA GLU A 33 1.58 -6.06 12.18
C GLU A 33 0.08 -6.34 12.22
N VAL A 34 -0.31 -7.61 12.28
CA VAL A 34 -1.71 -8.02 12.46
C VAL A 34 -2.29 -7.41 13.73
N GLN A 35 -1.59 -7.49 14.86
CA GLN A 35 -2.04 -6.89 16.12
C GLN A 35 -2.19 -5.36 16.02
N THR A 36 -1.23 -4.70 15.38
CA THR A 36 -1.23 -3.23 15.21
C THR A 36 -2.43 -2.78 14.36
N LEU A 37 -2.67 -3.44 13.22
CA LEU A 37 -3.78 -3.12 12.34
C LEU A 37 -5.13 -3.47 12.97
N SER A 38 -5.23 -4.61 13.66
CA SER A 38 -6.48 -5.02 14.33
C SER A 38 -6.87 -4.04 15.44
N ALA A 39 -5.89 -3.58 16.24
CA ALA A 39 -6.12 -2.58 17.26
C ALA A 39 -6.50 -1.21 16.66
N ALA A 40 -5.86 -0.82 15.56
CA ALA A 40 -6.20 0.41 14.86
C ALA A 40 -7.62 0.36 14.26
N MET A 41 -8.00 -0.75 13.62
CA MET A 41 -9.35 -0.99 13.08
C MET A 41 -10.44 -0.82 14.14
N ALA A 42 -10.23 -1.35 15.35
CA ALA A 42 -11.17 -1.21 16.45
C ALA A 42 -11.36 0.24 16.92
N ASN A 43 -10.37 1.11 16.68
CA ASN A 43 -10.39 2.52 17.10
C ASN A 43 -10.88 3.48 16.00
N VAL A 44 -10.98 3.03 14.75
CA VAL A 44 -11.49 3.85 13.65
C VAL A 44 -13.02 3.90 13.71
N THR A 45 -13.55 5.02 14.19
CA THR A 45 -15.01 5.19 14.40
C THR A 45 -15.69 5.95 13.27
N GLN A 46 -15.01 6.91 12.63
CA GLN A 46 -15.62 7.72 11.58
C GLN A 46 -14.58 8.19 10.57
N ILE A 47 -14.74 7.77 9.32
CA ILE A 47 -13.92 8.21 8.19
C ILE A 47 -14.78 9.13 7.34
N SER A 48 -14.34 10.37 7.12
CA SER A 48 -15.01 11.27 6.17
C SER A 48 -14.75 10.82 4.74
N ASN A 49 -15.71 11.07 3.83
CA ASN A 49 -15.52 10.82 2.39
C ASN A 49 -14.24 11.48 1.86
N LYS A 50 -13.91 12.68 2.35
CA LYS A 50 -12.68 13.37 1.96
C LYS A 50 -11.43 12.58 2.37
N GLN A 51 -11.36 12.08 3.61
CA GLN A 51 -10.22 11.26 4.06
C GLN A 51 -10.10 9.98 3.22
N LEU A 52 -11.22 9.34 2.91
CA LEU A 52 -11.24 8.17 2.05
C LEU A 52 -10.69 8.48 0.65
N THR A 53 -11.20 9.53 -0.01
CA THR A 53 -10.72 9.95 -1.34
C THR A 53 -9.25 10.33 -1.31
N ASP A 54 -8.79 11.08 -0.30
CA ASP A 54 -7.40 11.48 -0.17
C ASP A 54 -6.48 10.25 -0.06
N VAL A 55 -6.85 9.25 0.74
CA VAL A 55 -6.06 8.01 0.93
C VAL A 55 -6.04 7.15 -0.34
N LEU A 56 -7.17 7.02 -1.03
CA LEU A 56 -7.24 6.25 -2.27
C LEU A 56 -6.40 6.90 -3.39
N ALA A 57 -6.45 8.23 -3.51
CA ALA A 57 -5.65 8.96 -4.49
C ALA A 57 -4.14 8.82 -4.23
N GLU A 58 -3.73 8.90 -2.95
CA GLU A 58 -2.33 8.68 -2.55
C GLU A 58 -1.88 7.24 -2.89
N PHE A 59 -2.70 6.25 -2.57
CA PHE A 59 -2.41 4.85 -2.88
C PHE A 59 -2.28 4.59 -4.39
N GLU A 60 -3.18 5.15 -5.21
CA GLU A 60 -3.12 5.03 -6.67
C GLU A 60 -1.82 5.62 -7.23
N GLN A 61 -1.45 6.83 -6.77
CA GLN A 61 -0.22 7.50 -7.19
C GLN A 61 1.04 6.70 -6.79
N GLU A 62 1.07 6.14 -5.59
CA GLU A 62 2.18 5.30 -5.13
C GLU A 62 2.28 4.00 -5.92
N ALA A 63 1.15 3.31 -6.13
CA ALA A 63 1.09 2.07 -6.89
C ALA A 63 1.56 2.27 -8.34
N GLU A 64 1.14 3.35 -9.00
CA GLU A 64 1.63 3.72 -10.33
C GLU A 64 3.15 3.98 -10.33
N THR A 65 3.66 4.67 -9.32
CA THR A 65 5.08 5.00 -9.21
C THR A 65 5.91 3.73 -9.05
N VAL A 66 5.53 2.84 -8.14
CA VAL A 66 6.19 1.54 -7.93
C VAL A 66 6.20 0.75 -9.23
N CYS A 67 5.04 0.60 -9.87
CA CYS A 67 4.87 -0.11 -11.13
C CYS A 67 5.80 0.46 -12.22
N ARG A 68 5.83 1.78 -12.41
CA ARG A 68 6.70 2.48 -13.37
C ARG A 68 8.18 2.25 -13.08
N THR A 69 8.58 2.28 -11.82
CA THR A 69 9.99 2.08 -11.43
C THR A 69 10.46 0.65 -11.68
N GLU A 70 9.65 -0.35 -11.37
CA GLU A 70 9.98 -1.76 -11.60
C GLU A 70 10.04 -2.08 -13.11
N TYR A 71 9.13 -1.53 -13.91
CA TYR A 71 9.21 -1.65 -15.38
C TYR A 71 10.46 -1.00 -15.95
N GLN A 72 10.84 0.20 -15.47
CA GLN A 72 12.07 0.87 -15.91
C GLN A 72 13.31 0.06 -15.54
N ARG A 73 13.33 -0.52 -14.33
CA ARG A 73 14.42 -1.35 -13.82
C ARG A 73 14.60 -2.62 -14.64
N GLN A 74 13.50 -3.31 -14.95
CA GLN A 74 13.50 -4.53 -15.73
C GLN A 74 13.85 -4.28 -17.21
N ARG A 75 13.46 -3.13 -17.77
CA ARG A 75 13.85 -2.72 -19.12
C ARG A 75 15.32 -2.35 -19.22
N LEU A 76 15.88 -1.67 -18.22
CA LEU A 76 17.31 -1.32 -18.18
C LEU A 76 18.21 -2.54 -17.98
N SER A 77 17.80 -3.52 -17.16
CA SER A 77 18.53 -4.78 -17.02
C SER A 77 18.49 -5.63 -18.30
N ALA A 78 17.38 -5.60 -19.04
CA ALA A 78 17.26 -6.26 -20.34
C ALA A 78 18.08 -5.60 -21.45
N PHE A 79 18.42 -4.30 -21.33
CA PHE A 79 19.18 -3.57 -22.35
C PHE A 79 20.71 -3.70 -22.21
N GLY A 80 21.22 -4.39 -21.19
CA GLY A 80 22.58 -4.95 -21.20
C GLY A 80 23.72 -4.00 -21.54
N ILE A 81 23.81 -2.81 -20.95
CA ILE A 81 25.05 -2.03 -20.99
C ILE A 81 25.92 -2.50 -19.80
N GLY A 82 26.59 -3.63 -19.97
CA GLY A 82 27.44 -4.18 -18.92
C GLY A 82 27.92 -5.61 -19.09
N GLN A 83 28.15 -6.09 -20.31
CA GLN A 83 29.07 -7.22 -20.56
C GLN A 83 29.62 -7.11 -21.99
N SER A 84 30.54 -6.17 -22.22
CA SER A 84 31.55 -6.32 -23.27
C SER A 84 32.91 -6.27 -22.59
N SER A 85 33.32 -7.42 -22.08
CA SER A 85 34.70 -7.70 -21.76
C SER A 85 35.53 -7.57 -23.03
N GLY A 86 36.53 -6.70 -22.99
CA GLY A 86 37.57 -6.48 -23.99
C GLY A 86 38.64 -5.60 -23.37
#